data_AF-A0A1Y2X1E4-F1
#
_entry.id   AF-A0A1Y2X1E4-F1
#
_cell.length_a   1.000
_cell.length_b   1.000
_cell.length_c   1.000
_cell.angle_alpha   90.00
_cell.angle_beta   90.00
_cell.angle_gamma   90.00
#
_symmetry.space_group_name_H-M   'P 1'
#
loop_
_entity.id
_entity.type
_entity.pdbx_description
1 polymer ?
#
loop_
_entity_poly.entity_id
_entity_poly.type
_entity_poly.pdbx_seq_one_letter_code
_entity_poly.pdbx_strand_id
1 'polypeptide(L)'
;MDSSALLEKLRDLRDKYPGDELTQNYALTTQIPRRIRMDRRRMKPGFNRDIEEFALDAAIVVARHLLAAVADQHRQIKNDSPLARMLWADLSDPEGYEGQEKARMTILKSFRENPNVASISFYAVMESDEMLEILWDLPAFQLWHPTVMAKKEGSQNWDKANIKNPAVLKKKALVVYDGSGDLGEHISKSFGVFLNGGVVQHWTSNEPVGIRVFYTNTARTAEPKKWRDLREIWVKSHGVKEVQDENGRVTRRYDETGGPPKRYILLATVYLGAWKGETDRIRLYGVDGGYVMLPRDALPYAGIEWSLGSSGDKYLLYYRLATLAPPAGGPGLEFVVHPKSVPSNLGVGSNILPTAGLDSLAVPELCTTNVGLPLALRTTAPSTLAQPTAPGSEYGKDQ
;
A
#
# COMPACT_ATOMS: atom_id res chain seq x y z
N MET A 1 36.34 8.42 -10.79
CA MET A 1 36.01 7.34 -9.84
C MET A 1 34.93 6.49 -10.48
N ASP A 2 35.13 5.17 -10.51
CA ASP A 2 34.23 4.20 -11.16
C ASP A 2 32.79 4.31 -10.61
N SER A 3 31.80 4.28 -11.51
CA SER A 3 30.38 4.31 -11.16
C SER A 3 30.01 3.10 -10.28
N SER A 4 30.57 1.93 -10.56
CA SER A 4 30.28 0.67 -9.86
C SER A 4 30.75 0.67 -8.40
N ALA A 5 31.99 1.11 -8.16
CA ALA A 5 32.66 0.98 -6.86
C ALA A 5 31.97 1.72 -5.70
N LEU A 6 31.21 2.80 -5.96
CA LEU A 6 30.45 3.48 -4.90
C LEU A 6 29.05 2.88 -4.68
N LEU A 7 28.48 2.20 -5.67
CA LEU A 7 27.25 1.41 -5.47
C LEU A 7 27.53 0.13 -4.68
N GLU A 8 28.77 -0.37 -4.72
CA GLU A 8 29.25 -1.49 -3.89
C GLU A 8 29.38 -1.11 -2.41
N LYS A 9 29.46 0.18 -2.08
CA LYS A 9 29.43 0.67 -0.69
C LYS A 9 28.04 0.63 -0.04
N LEU A 10 26.97 0.38 -0.82
CA LEU A 10 25.64 0.18 -0.26
C LEU A 10 25.57 -1.22 0.36
N ARG A 11 25.88 -1.29 1.66
CA ARG A 11 25.83 -2.54 2.41
C ARG A 11 24.42 -3.12 2.39
N ASP A 12 24.28 -4.37 1.98
CA ASP A 12 23.00 -5.08 1.95
C ASP A 12 22.59 -5.55 3.36
N LEU A 13 21.33 -5.29 3.74
CA LEU A 13 20.78 -5.71 5.02
C LEU A 13 20.72 -7.23 5.19
N ARG A 14 20.55 -7.98 4.10
CA ARG A 14 20.50 -9.46 4.14
C ARG A 14 21.87 -10.04 4.47
N ASP A 15 22.93 -9.42 3.96
CA ASP A 15 24.31 -9.80 4.26
C ASP A 15 24.71 -9.32 5.67
N LYS A 16 24.19 -8.17 6.10
CA LYS A 16 24.43 -7.63 7.46
C LYS A 16 23.75 -8.46 8.54
N TYR A 17 22.53 -8.95 8.29
CA TYR A 17 21.70 -9.67 9.25
C TYR A 17 21.20 -10.99 8.65
N PRO A 18 22.08 -11.96 8.36
CA PRO A 18 21.70 -13.19 7.69
C PRO A 18 20.76 -14.04 8.57
N GLY A 19 19.58 -14.36 8.05
CA GLY A 19 18.56 -15.17 8.75
C GLY A 19 17.83 -14.48 9.91
N ASP A 20 18.15 -13.22 10.22
CA ASP A 20 17.46 -12.45 11.26
C ASP A 20 16.36 -11.57 10.62
N GLU A 21 15.22 -12.20 10.35
CA GLU A 21 14.06 -11.55 9.74
C GLU A 21 13.56 -10.34 10.56
N LEU A 22 13.58 -10.43 11.89
CA LEU A 22 13.08 -9.36 12.77
C LEU A 22 13.94 -8.11 12.65
N THR A 23 15.26 -8.26 12.70
CA THR A 23 16.19 -7.13 12.56
C THR A 23 16.13 -6.54 11.15
N GLN A 24 16.01 -7.38 10.11
CA GLN A 24 15.77 -6.90 8.74
C GLN A 24 14.47 -6.10 8.64
N ASN A 25 13.36 -6.59 9.21
CA ASN A 25 12.06 -5.90 9.21
C ASN A 25 12.15 -4.56 9.93
N TYR A 26 12.80 -4.53 11.08
CA TYR A 26 13.04 -3.29 11.81
C TYR A 26 13.82 -2.29 10.95
N ALA A 27 14.90 -2.72 10.30
CA ALA A 27 15.70 -1.85 9.43
C ALA A 27 14.94 -1.37 8.18
N LEU A 28 14.13 -2.23 7.56
CA LEU A 28 13.30 -1.87 6.42
C LEU A 28 12.23 -0.84 6.77
N THR A 29 11.65 -0.91 7.97
CA THR A 29 10.53 -0.05 8.39
C THR A 29 10.95 1.26 9.06
N THR A 30 12.16 1.32 9.65
CA THR A 30 12.60 2.48 10.44
C THR A 30 13.67 3.34 9.77
N GLN A 31 14.48 2.76 8.88
CA GLN A 31 15.55 3.50 8.22
C GLN A 31 15.02 4.22 6.98
N ILE A 32 15.42 5.48 6.83
CA ILE A 32 15.05 6.33 5.69
C ILE A 32 16.30 6.77 4.92
N PRO A 33 16.20 7.06 3.61
CA PRO A 33 17.32 7.55 2.83
C PRO A 33 17.93 8.82 3.43
N ARG A 34 19.25 8.86 3.57
CA ARG A 34 19.95 10.03 4.10
C ARG A 34 20.22 11.05 3.01
N ARG A 35 20.22 12.32 3.39
CA ARG A 35 20.53 13.45 2.51
C ARG A 35 21.88 14.04 2.90
N ILE A 36 22.84 13.97 1.99
CA ILE A 36 24.09 14.70 2.13
C ILE A 36 23.87 16.09 1.53
N ARG A 37 24.14 17.16 2.29
CA ARG A 37 24.10 18.53 1.76
C ARG A 37 25.22 18.71 0.74
N MET A 38 24.90 18.52 -0.54
CA MET A 38 25.80 18.85 -1.66
C MET A 38 25.64 20.32 -2.06
N ASP A 39 26.74 20.92 -2.53
CA ASP A 39 26.79 22.33 -2.90
C ASP A 39 25.89 22.61 -4.12
N ARG A 40 24.87 23.47 -3.94
CA ARG A 40 23.73 23.67 -4.88
C ARG A 40 24.11 24.40 -6.18
N ARG A 41 25.39 24.70 -6.40
CA ARG A 41 25.89 25.70 -7.37
C ARG A 41 26.02 25.22 -8.82
N ARG A 42 25.61 23.99 -9.18
CA ARG A 42 25.88 23.40 -10.51
C ARG A 42 24.65 22.87 -11.27
N MET A 43 23.50 23.55 -11.25
CA MET A 43 22.31 23.00 -11.94
C MET A 43 21.59 23.95 -12.88
N LYS A 44 21.06 23.34 -13.97
CA LYS A 44 20.28 24.00 -15.02
C LYS A 44 18.91 24.46 -14.47
N PRO A 45 18.39 25.61 -14.92
CA PRO A 45 17.03 26.04 -14.60
C PRO A 45 15.99 25.03 -15.11
N GLY A 46 14.91 24.78 -14.34
CA GLY A 46 13.70 24.07 -14.82
C GLY A 46 13.30 22.79 -14.10
N PHE A 47 14.17 22.21 -13.25
CA PHE A 47 13.85 20.99 -12.49
C PHE A 47 13.73 21.27 -10.99
N ASN A 48 12.64 20.83 -10.36
CA ASN A 48 12.48 20.91 -8.92
C ASN A 48 13.09 19.66 -8.25
N ARG A 49 14.43 19.65 -8.18
CA ARG A 49 15.23 18.54 -7.63
C ARG A 49 14.71 18.07 -6.27
N ASP A 50 14.32 19.00 -5.41
CA ASP A 50 13.87 18.65 -4.06
C ASP A 50 12.58 17.81 -4.10
N ILE A 51 11.59 18.18 -4.93
CA ILE A 51 10.34 17.40 -5.11
C ILE A 51 10.61 16.01 -5.68
N GLU A 52 11.43 15.92 -6.73
CA GLU A 52 11.76 14.63 -7.37
C GLU A 52 12.51 13.70 -6.42
N GLU A 53 13.45 14.24 -5.64
CA GLU A 53 14.16 13.49 -4.60
C GLU A 53 13.22 13.04 -3.48
N PHE A 54 12.30 13.91 -3.04
CA PHE A 54 11.30 13.55 -2.02
C PHE A 54 10.38 12.43 -2.51
N ALA A 55 9.93 12.49 -3.77
CA ALA A 55 9.13 11.44 -4.38
C ALA A 55 9.86 10.10 -4.44
N LEU A 56 11.14 10.10 -4.82
CA LEU A 56 11.97 8.89 -4.82
C LEU A 56 12.23 8.35 -3.42
N ASP A 57 12.61 9.22 -2.47
CA ASP A 57 12.83 8.81 -1.07
C ASP A 57 11.54 8.21 -0.47
N ALA A 58 10.38 8.81 -0.74
CA ALA A 58 9.07 8.28 -0.35
C ALA A 58 8.78 6.91 -0.95
N ALA A 59 9.06 6.72 -2.24
CA ALA A 59 8.91 5.43 -2.93
C ALA A 59 9.79 4.34 -2.31
N ILE A 60 11.06 4.66 -2.01
CA ILE A 60 11.98 3.74 -1.34
C ILE A 60 11.44 3.36 0.04
N VAL A 61 10.99 4.32 0.84
CA VAL A 61 10.44 4.06 2.18
C VAL A 61 9.20 3.17 2.12
N VAL A 62 8.25 3.45 1.23
CA VAL A 62 7.04 2.63 1.10
C VAL A 62 7.37 1.23 0.58
N ALA A 63 8.24 1.09 -0.43
CA ALA A 63 8.66 -0.20 -0.96
C ALA A 63 9.35 -1.07 0.10
N ARG A 64 10.22 -0.48 0.94
CA ARG A 64 10.84 -1.17 2.07
C ARG A 64 9.81 -1.61 3.12
N HIS A 65 8.84 -0.74 3.41
CA HIS A 65 7.74 -1.05 4.33
C HIS A 65 6.87 -2.22 3.81
N LEU A 66 6.64 -2.28 2.50
CA LEU A 66 5.97 -3.40 1.83
C LEU A 66 6.76 -4.71 1.92
N LEU A 67 8.08 -4.67 1.66
CA LEU A 67 8.96 -5.84 1.77
C LEU A 67 8.96 -6.38 3.21
N ALA A 68 8.97 -5.51 4.22
CA ALA A 68 8.91 -5.91 5.62
C ALA A 68 7.60 -6.64 6.01
N ALA A 69 6.52 -6.48 5.22
CA ALA A 69 5.26 -7.18 5.44
C ALA A 69 5.25 -8.61 4.86
N VAL A 70 6.23 -8.96 4.03
CA VAL A 70 6.38 -10.27 3.39
C VAL A 70 7.45 -11.08 4.12
N ALA A 71 7.24 -12.39 4.26
CA ALA A 71 8.22 -13.28 4.90
C ALA A 71 9.56 -13.30 4.12
N ASP A 72 10.67 -13.49 4.83
CA ASP A 72 12.04 -13.43 4.28
C ASP A 72 12.27 -14.28 3.01
N GLN A 73 11.74 -15.50 2.99
CA GLN A 73 11.83 -16.48 1.91
C GLN A 73 11.04 -16.10 0.66
N HIS A 74 10.13 -15.12 0.76
CA HIS A 74 9.22 -14.71 -0.31
C HIS A 74 9.43 -13.29 -0.83
N ARG A 75 10.38 -12.54 -0.26
CA ARG A 75 10.63 -11.13 -0.60
C ARG A 75 11.97 -10.85 -1.28
N GLN A 76 12.65 -11.89 -1.73
CA GLN A 76 13.97 -11.77 -2.36
C GLN A 76 13.85 -11.10 -3.72
N ILE A 77 14.49 -9.93 -3.87
CA ILE A 77 14.62 -9.23 -5.15
C ILE A 77 16.09 -9.26 -5.59
N LYS A 78 16.31 -9.17 -6.90
CA LYS A 78 17.66 -9.13 -7.47
C LYS A 78 18.27 -7.74 -7.33
N ASN A 79 19.56 -7.65 -7.01
CA ASN A 79 20.30 -6.40 -6.78
C ASN A 79 20.92 -5.80 -8.05
N ASP A 80 20.27 -6.04 -9.19
CA ASP A 80 20.84 -5.75 -10.51
C ASP A 80 20.76 -4.26 -10.85
N SER A 81 19.98 -3.48 -10.09
CA SER A 81 19.77 -2.07 -10.31
C SER A 81 20.02 -1.20 -9.07
N PRO A 82 20.34 0.10 -9.25
CA PRO A 82 20.49 1.02 -8.12
C PRO A 82 19.22 1.13 -7.26
N LEU A 83 18.03 1.06 -7.86
CA LEU A 83 16.77 1.10 -7.12
C LEU A 83 16.61 -0.13 -6.23
N ALA A 84 16.84 -1.34 -6.78
CA ALA A 84 16.76 -2.57 -6.01
C ALA A 84 17.78 -2.61 -4.86
N ARG A 85 19.02 -2.14 -5.11
CA ARG A 85 20.04 -2.00 -4.07
C ARG A 85 19.61 -1.05 -2.96
N MET A 86 18.98 0.09 -3.29
CA MET A 86 18.45 1.01 -2.29
C MET A 86 17.34 0.41 -1.43
N LEU A 87 16.54 -0.52 -1.97
CA LEU A 87 15.51 -1.22 -1.19
C LEU A 87 16.12 -2.14 -0.12
N TRP A 88 17.29 -2.72 -0.35
CA TRP A 88 17.97 -3.59 0.63
C TRP A 88 19.14 -2.94 1.36
N ALA A 89 19.51 -1.71 1.02
CA ALA A 89 20.64 -1.03 1.65
C ALA A 89 20.41 -0.78 3.15
N ASP A 90 21.48 -0.84 3.94
CA ASP A 90 21.51 -0.28 5.28
C ASP A 90 21.58 1.25 5.18
N LEU A 91 20.42 1.91 5.28
CA LEU A 91 20.34 3.35 5.09
C LEU A 91 20.88 4.13 6.29
N SER A 92 21.14 3.44 7.39
CA SER A 92 21.74 4.03 8.60
C SER A 92 23.26 4.00 8.62
N ASP A 93 23.89 3.30 7.67
CA ASP A 93 25.35 3.13 7.61
C ASP A 93 26.05 4.41 7.10
N PRO A 94 26.85 5.10 7.93
CA PRO A 94 27.58 6.30 7.53
C PRO A 94 28.54 6.08 6.36
N GLU A 95 29.15 4.89 6.25
CA GLU A 95 30.08 4.58 5.16
C GLU A 95 29.33 4.45 3.81
N GLY A 96 28.04 4.12 3.87
CA GLY A 96 27.15 3.98 2.72
C GLY A 96 26.51 5.28 2.23
N TYR A 97 26.64 6.41 2.94
CA TYR A 97 25.91 7.64 2.62
C TYR A 97 26.24 8.20 1.22
N GLU A 98 27.51 8.18 0.82
CA GLU A 98 27.91 8.59 -0.54
C GLU A 98 27.33 7.64 -1.60
N GLY A 99 27.27 6.35 -1.29
CA GLY A 99 26.64 5.33 -2.14
C GLY A 99 25.14 5.59 -2.33
N GLN A 100 24.44 5.99 -1.26
CA GLN A 100 23.02 6.33 -1.30
C GLN A 100 22.75 7.53 -2.22
N GLU A 101 23.53 8.61 -2.06
CA GLU A 101 23.38 9.80 -2.91
C GLU A 101 23.66 9.49 -4.38
N LYS A 102 24.70 8.68 -4.66
CA LYS A 102 25.01 8.27 -6.02
C LYS A 102 23.92 7.39 -6.63
N ALA A 103 23.38 6.44 -5.87
CA ALA A 103 22.27 5.62 -6.32
C ALA A 103 21.05 6.48 -6.62
N ARG A 104 20.68 7.40 -5.72
CA ARG A 104 19.60 8.39 -5.92
C ARG A 104 19.79 9.17 -7.22
N MET A 105 20.97 9.75 -7.43
CA MET A 105 21.25 10.53 -8.64
C MET A 105 21.23 9.68 -9.91
N THR A 106 21.66 8.42 -9.83
CA THR A 106 21.62 7.48 -10.96
C THR A 106 20.18 7.13 -11.33
N ILE A 107 19.32 6.87 -10.33
CA ILE A 107 17.89 6.60 -10.53
C ILE A 107 17.21 7.84 -11.12
N LEU A 108 17.39 9.02 -10.53
CA LEU A 108 16.76 10.24 -11.04
C LEU A 108 17.21 10.56 -12.47
N LYS A 109 18.47 10.31 -12.80
CA LYS A 109 18.98 10.47 -14.16
C LYS A 109 18.28 9.52 -15.13
N SER A 110 18.11 8.24 -14.79
CA SER A 110 17.44 7.28 -15.68
C SER A 110 15.97 7.66 -15.94
N PHE A 111 15.26 8.16 -14.93
CA PHE A 111 13.91 8.68 -15.10
C PHE A 111 13.86 9.93 -16.00
N ARG A 112 14.80 10.87 -15.86
CA ARG A 112 14.87 12.08 -16.72
C ARG A 112 15.22 11.77 -18.17
N GLU A 113 15.96 10.69 -18.40
CA GLU A 113 16.33 10.23 -19.74
C GLU A 113 15.20 9.42 -20.42
N ASN A 114 14.17 9.03 -19.67
CA ASN A 114 13.03 8.28 -20.20
C ASN A 114 11.98 9.24 -20.81
N PRO A 115 11.76 9.23 -22.14
CA PRO A 115 10.81 10.13 -22.80
C PRO A 115 9.35 9.89 -22.39
N ASN A 116 9.03 8.74 -21.79
CA ASN A 116 7.68 8.39 -21.34
C ASN A 116 7.33 8.95 -19.95
N VAL A 117 8.30 9.56 -19.25
CA VAL A 117 8.12 10.09 -17.89
C VAL A 117 8.05 11.62 -17.97
N ALA A 118 6.84 12.17 -17.82
CA ALA A 118 6.63 13.62 -17.83
C ALA A 118 7.19 14.31 -16.57
N SER A 119 7.12 13.64 -15.41
CA SER A 119 7.64 14.12 -14.14
C SER A 119 7.99 12.96 -13.21
N ILE A 120 9.02 13.14 -12.38
CA ILE A 120 9.39 12.16 -11.35
C ILE A 120 8.49 12.40 -10.14
N SER A 121 7.51 11.51 -9.98
CA SER A 121 6.59 11.44 -8.84
C SER A 121 6.66 10.06 -8.21
N PHE A 122 6.10 9.93 -6.99
CA PHE A 122 5.98 8.65 -6.30
C PHE A 122 5.30 7.61 -7.20
N TYR A 123 4.20 8.00 -7.85
CA TYR A 123 3.47 7.14 -8.78
C TYR A 123 4.35 6.70 -9.95
N ALA A 124 5.09 7.63 -10.56
CA ALA A 124 5.98 7.31 -11.68
C ALA A 124 7.09 6.32 -11.28
N VAL A 125 7.63 6.43 -10.06
CA VAL A 125 8.63 5.49 -9.55
C VAL A 125 8.01 4.13 -9.27
N MET A 126 6.90 4.09 -8.53
CA MET A 126 6.26 2.83 -8.11
C MET A 126 5.65 2.04 -9.27
N GLU A 127 5.24 2.70 -10.35
CA GLU A 127 4.66 2.07 -11.55
C GLU A 127 5.64 2.01 -12.73
N SER A 128 6.93 2.28 -12.51
CA SER A 128 7.97 2.09 -13.51
C SER A 128 8.16 0.60 -13.84
N ASP A 129 8.63 0.30 -15.07
CA ASP A 129 8.90 -1.08 -15.48
C ASP A 129 9.93 -1.74 -14.54
N GLU A 130 10.92 -0.99 -14.05
CA GLU A 130 11.90 -1.46 -13.05
C GLU A 130 11.22 -1.87 -11.74
N MET A 131 10.35 -1.03 -11.16
CA MET A 131 9.63 -1.39 -9.93
C MET A 131 8.67 -2.58 -10.15
N LEU A 132 8.05 -2.65 -11.34
CA LEU A 132 7.21 -3.77 -11.74
C LEU A 132 7.99 -5.08 -11.82
N GLU A 133 9.25 -5.06 -12.22
CA GLU A 133 10.09 -6.25 -12.31
C GLU A 133 10.70 -6.67 -10.97
N ILE A 134 11.07 -5.71 -10.11
CA ILE A 134 11.74 -6.04 -8.84
C ILE A 134 10.73 -6.33 -7.72
N LEU A 135 9.71 -5.48 -7.54
CA LEU A 135 8.82 -5.56 -6.39
C LEU A 135 7.50 -6.24 -6.77
N TRP A 136 6.84 -5.74 -7.82
CA TRP A 136 5.49 -6.21 -8.15
C TRP A 136 5.44 -7.55 -8.87
N ASP A 137 6.59 -8.08 -9.28
CA ASP A 137 6.71 -9.43 -9.81
C ASP A 137 6.74 -10.49 -8.70
N LEU A 138 7.00 -10.12 -7.45
CA LEU A 138 6.98 -11.04 -6.32
C LEU A 138 5.59 -11.69 -6.15
N PRO A 139 5.49 -13.02 -5.98
CA PRO A 139 4.20 -13.70 -5.82
C PRO A 139 3.33 -13.11 -4.71
N ALA A 140 3.96 -12.61 -3.65
CA ALA A 140 3.31 -11.97 -2.51
C ALA A 140 2.49 -10.71 -2.87
N PHE A 141 2.74 -10.09 -4.03
CA PHE A 141 2.00 -8.90 -4.50
C PHE A 141 1.19 -9.14 -5.77
N GLN A 142 1.21 -10.36 -6.33
CA GLN A 142 0.42 -10.70 -7.51
C GLN A 142 -1.04 -10.91 -7.10
N LEU A 143 -1.96 -10.11 -7.64
CA LEU A 143 -3.38 -10.21 -7.29
C LEU A 143 -4.02 -11.52 -7.78
N TRP A 144 -3.63 -11.97 -8.98
CA TRP A 144 -4.12 -13.19 -9.62
C TRP A 144 -3.05 -14.25 -9.71
N HIS A 145 -3.47 -15.50 -9.56
CA HIS A 145 -2.61 -16.65 -9.75
C HIS A 145 -2.23 -16.79 -11.24
N PRO A 146 -0.97 -17.12 -11.59
CA PRO A 146 -0.52 -17.18 -12.99
C PRO A 146 -1.21 -18.27 -13.82
N THR A 147 -1.68 -19.32 -13.16
CA THR A 147 -2.53 -20.36 -13.76
C THR A 147 -3.99 -19.98 -13.59
N VAL A 148 -4.72 -19.91 -14.71
CA VAL A 148 -6.17 -19.73 -14.75
C VAL A 148 -6.85 -21.05 -15.06
N MET A 149 -8.11 -21.20 -14.67
CA MET A 149 -8.94 -22.30 -15.16
C MET A 149 -9.70 -21.81 -16.39
N ALA A 150 -9.82 -22.62 -17.43
CA ALA A 150 -10.53 -22.27 -18.65
C ALA A 150 -11.41 -23.44 -19.10
N LYS A 151 -12.55 -23.13 -19.71
CA LYS A 151 -13.41 -24.10 -20.37
C LYS A 151 -14.01 -23.52 -21.63
N LYS A 152 -14.38 -24.37 -22.59
CA LYS A 152 -15.21 -23.92 -23.71
C LYS A 152 -16.60 -23.55 -23.20
N GLU A 153 -17.22 -22.54 -23.81
CA GLU A 153 -18.60 -22.19 -23.55
C GLU A 153 -19.51 -23.41 -23.78
N GLY A 154 -20.45 -23.65 -22.85
CA GLY A 154 -21.28 -24.86 -22.83
C GLY A 154 -20.61 -26.13 -22.28
N SER A 155 -19.29 -26.14 -22.06
CA SER A 155 -18.59 -27.28 -21.44
C SER A 155 -18.75 -27.27 -19.92
N GLN A 156 -18.65 -28.46 -19.32
CA GLN A 156 -18.59 -28.67 -17.86
C GLN A 156 -17.14 -28.83 -17.35
N ASN A 157 -16.19 -29.12 -18.23
CA ASN A 157 -14.82 -29.44 -17.84
C ASN A 157 -13.95 -28.18 -17.79
N TRP A 158 -13.38 -27.90 -16.63
CA TRP A 158 -12.39 -26.84 -16.41
C TRP A 158 -10.97 -27.39 -16.53
N ASP A 159 -10.22 -26.86 -17.48
CA ASP A 159 -8.82 -27.18 -17.75
C ASP A 159 -7.90 -26.08 -17.23
N LYS A 160 -6.68 -26.43 -16.82
CA LYS A 160 -5.66 -25.42 -16.48
C LYS A 160 -5.16 -24.77 -17.76
N ALA A 161 -5.17 -23.46 -17.81
CA ALA A 161 -4.58 -22.67 -18.87
C ALA A 161 -3.57 -21.66 -18.27
N ASN A 162 -2.46 -21.45 -18.97
CA ASN A 162 -1.49 -20.44 -18.59
C ASN A 162 -1.84 -19.12 -19.29
N ILE A 163 -1.66 -18.02 -18.58
CA ILE A 163 -1.79 -16.69 -19.17
C ILE A 163 -0.60 -16.48 -20.13
N LYS A 164 -0.91 -16.13 -21.38
CA LYS A 164 0.10 -15.98 -22.46
C LYS A 164 1.20 -14.97 -22.13
N ASN A 165 0.88 -13.93 -21.36
CA ASN A 165 1.85 -12.93 -20.90
C ASN A 165 1.64 -12.62 -19.41
N PRO A 166 2.36 -13.30 -18.51
CA PRO A 166 2.28 -13.06 -17.06
C PRO A 166 2.62 -11.62 -16.67
N ALA A 167 3.47 -10.91 -17.44
CA ALA A 167 3.84 -9.53 -17.15
C ALA A 167 2.66 -8.54 -17.23
N VAL A 168 1.56 -8.93 -17.87
CA VAL A 168 0.32 -8.13 -17.87
C VAL A 168 -0.37 -8.20 -16.50
N LEU A 169 -0.23 -9.30 -15.76
CA LEU A 169 -0.87 -9.48 -14.46
C LEU A 169 -0.34 -8.49 -13.44
N LYS A 170 0.97 -8.29 -13.38
CA LYS A 170 1.57 -7.30 -12.47
C LYS A 170 1.05 -5.89 -12.74
N LYS A 171 0.96 -5.46 -14.01
CA LYS A 171 0.39 -4.15 -14.36
C LYS A 171 -1.09 -4.04 -14.00
N LYS A 172 -1.88 -5.09 -14.28
CA LYS A 172 -3.31 -5.13 -13.91
C LYS A 172 -3.53 -5.19 -12.40
N ALA A 173 -2.56 -5.62 -11.60
CA ALA A 173 -2.72 -5.78 -10.17
C ALA A 173 -2.87 -4.44 -9.43
N LEU A 174 -2.63 -3.31 -10.10
CA LEU A 174 -3.06 -2.00 -9.62
C LEU A 174 -4.58 -1.86 -9.76
N VAL A 175 -5.28 -2.01 -8.64
CA VAL A 175 -6.74 -1.85 -8.60
C VAL A 175 -7.08 -0.36 -8.73
N VAL A 176 -7.82 0.02 -9.77
CA VAL A 176 -8.29 1.40 -9.96
C VAL A 176 -9.66 1.54 -9.33
N TYR A 177 -9.76 2.40 -8.31
CA TYR A 177 -10.98 2.59 -7.53
C TYR A 177 -11.43 4.05 -7.53
N ASP A 178 -12.67 4.28 -7.93
CA ASP A 178 -13.23 5.62 -8.15
C ASP A 178 -13.99 6.20 -6.93
N GLY A 179 -14.02 5.44 -5.82
CA GLY A 179 -14.76 5.78 -4.60
C GLY A 179 -16.18 5.26 -4.55
N SER A 180 -16.70 4.63 -5.61
CA SER A 180 -18.05 4.09 -5.61
C SER A 180 -18.16 2.75 -4.87
N GLY A 181 -19.25 2.53 -4.14
CA GLY A 181 -19.51 1.25 -3.46
C GLY A 181 -18.50 0.90 -2.36
N ASP A 182 -18.37 -0.40 -2.05
CA ASP A 182 -17.36 -0.92 -1.12
C ASP A 182 -16.08 -1.35 -1.88
N LEU A 183 -14.90 -1.00 -1.35
CA LEU A 183 -13.62 -1.34 -2.00
C LEU A 183 -13.34 -2.85 -1.96
N GLY A 184 -13.67 -3.52 -0.87
CA GLY A 184 -13.51 -4.97 -0.74
C GLY A 184 -14.35 -5.73 -1.77
N GLU A 185 -15.60 -5.32 -1.94
CA GLU A 185 -16.50 -5.84 -2.98
C GLU A 185 -16.00 -5.54 -4.39
N HIS A 186 -15.50 -4.33 -4.63
CA HIS A 186 -14.91 -3.93 -5.92
C HIS A 186 -13.73 -4.84 -6.31
N ILE A 187 -12.82 -5.11 -5.36
CA ILE A 187 -11.70 -6.04 -5.56
C ILE A 187 -12.22 -7.47 -5.76
N SER A 188 -13.21 -7.89 -4.97
CA SER A 188 -13.78 -9.25 -5.06
C SER A 188 -14.37 -9.54 -6.44
N LYS A 189 -15.02 -8.54 -7.07
CA LYS A 189 -15.57 -8.62 -8.44
C LYS A 189 -14.49 -8.77 -9.52
N SER A 190 -13.23 -8.48 -9.21
CA SER A 190 -12.10 -8.70 -10.12
C SER A 190 -11.66 -10.16 -10.18
N PHE A 191 -12.22 -11.02 -9.33
CA PHE A 191 -12.06 -12.47 -9.37
C PHE A 191 -13.31 -13.14 -9.95
N GLY A 192 -13.13 -14.34 -10.48
CA GLY A 192 -14.23 -15.14 -10.98
C GLY A 192 -14.19 -15.34 -12.49
N VAL A 193 -15.37 -15.43 -13.09
CA VAL A 193 -15.56 -15.96 -14.45
C VAL A 193 -15.71 -14.84 -15.49
N PHE A 194 -14.92 -14.93 -16.56
CA PHE A 194 -14.89 -14.00 -17.68
C PHE A 194 -15.03 -14.75 -19.01
N LEU A 195 -15.85 -14.24 -19.93
CA LEU A 195 -16.00 -14.82 -21.26
C LEU A 195 -15.08 -14.09 -22.25
N ASN A 196 -14.27 -14.85 -23.00
CA ASN A 196 -13.42 -14.32 -24.06
C ASN A 196 -13.37 -15.29 -25.25
N GLY A 197 -13.99 -14.92 -26.37
CA GLY A 197 -13.95 -15.68 -27.62
C GLY A 197 -14.47 -17.12 -27.49
N GLY A 198 -15.60 -17.33 -26.81
CA GLY A 198 -16.19 -18.65 -26.58
C GLY A 198 -15.43 -19.51 -25.56
N VAL A 199 -14.43 -18.94 -24.88
CA VAL A 199 -13.73 -19.57 -23.75
C VAL A 199 -14.09 -18.82 -22.49
N VAL A 200 -14.62 -19.58 -21.53
CA VAL A 200 -14.92 -19.13 -20.18
C VAL A 200 -13.65 -19.30 -19.35
N GLN A 201 -13.08 -18.21 -18.86
CA GLN A 201 -11.88 -18.19 -18.02
C GLN A 201 -12.24 -17.84 -16.59
N HIS A 202 -11.65 -18.53 -15.62
CA HIS A 202 -11.75 -18.21 -14.21
C HIS A 202 -10.40 -17.68 -13.72
N TRP A 203 -10.40 -16.40 -13.34
CA TRP A 203 -9.23 -15.73 -12.78
C TRP A 203 -9.24 -15.93 -11.26
N THR A 204 -8.35 -16.80 -10.80
CA THR A 204 -8.22 -17.16 -9.39
C THR A 204 -7.38 -16.13 -8.66
N SER A 205 -7.77 -15.78 -7.43
CA SER A 205 -6.93 -14.97 -6.55
C SER A 205 -5.62 -15.71 -6.23
N ASN A 206 -4.50 -15.00 -6.19
CA ASN A 206 -3.25 -15.54 -5.65
C ASN A 206 -3.14 -15.38 -4.12
N GLU A 207 -4.19 -14.84 -3.49
CA GLU A 207 -4.21 -14.52 -2.06
C GLU A 207 -2.99 -13.66 -1.63
N PRO A 208 -2.75 -12.52 -2.30
CA PRO A 208 -1.52 -11.76 -2.10
C PRO A 208 -1.38 -11.29 -0.64
N VAL A 209 -0.14 -11.22 -0.18
CA VAL A 209 0.20 -10.55 1.08
C VAL A 209 -0.12 -9.06 0.98
N GLY A 210 0.11 -8.43 -0.18
CA GLY A 210 -0.16 -7.01 -0.38
C GLY A 210 -1.04 -6.69 -1.57
N ILE A 211 -2.00 -5.78 -1.40
CA ILE A 211 -2.85 -5.24 -2.48
C ILE A 211 -2.54 -3.75 -2.64
N ARG A 212 -2.35 -3.30 -3.87
CA ARG A 212 -2.18 -1.87 -4.20
C ARG A 212 -3.41 -1.34 -4.95
N VAL A 213 -3.85 -0.16 -4.54
CA VAL A 213 -5.07 0.48 -5.06
C VAL A 213 -4.75 1.92 -5.43
N PHE A 214 -5.07 2.31 -6.65
CA PHE A 214 -5.12 3.71 -7.08
C PHE A 214 -6.52 4.24 -6.81
N TYR A 215 -6.66 5.02 -5.74
CA TYR A 215 -7.91 5.62 -5.34
C TYR A 215 -8.02 7.05 -5.86
N THR A 216 -9.12 7.33 -6.56
CA THR A 216 -9.53 8.68 -6.96
C THR A 216 -10.98 8.88 -6.60
N ASN A 217 -11.36 10.01 -5.99
CA ASN A 217 -12.77 10.27 -5.73
C ASN A 217 -13.46 10.93 -6.93
N THR A 218 -13.82 10.15 -7.95
CA THR A 218 -14.46 10.65 -9.19
C THR A 218 -15.93 10.26 -9.31
N ALA A 219 -16.44 9.42 -8.42
CA ALA A 219 -17.84 9.03 -8.39
C ALA A 219 -18.74 10.24 -8.07
N ARG A 220 -19.51 10.71 -9.06
CA ARG A 220 -20.29 11.96 -8.99
C ARG A 220 -21.32 12.02 -7.86
N THR A 221 -21.83 10.86 -7.44
CA THR A 221 -22.93 10.75 -6.46
C THR A 221 -22.47 10.18 -5.12
N ALA A 222 -21.20 9.80 -4.98
CA ALA A 222 -20.67 9.23 -3.75
C ALA A 222 -19.90 10.28 -2.96
N GLU A 223 -20.18 10.36 -1.66
CA GLU A 223 -19.32 11.07 -0.72
C GLU A 223 -17.91 10.47 -0.76
N PRO A 224 -16.86 11.29 -0.67
CA PRO A 224 -15.50 10.79 -0.58
C PRO A 224 -15.33 9.79 0.57
N LYS A 225 -14.59 8.70 0.29
CA LYS A 225 -14.29 7.68 1.29
C LYS A 225 -13.34 8.24 2.33
N LYS A 226 -13.71 8.13 3.59
CA LYS A 226 -12.94 8.59 4.74
C LYS A 226 -12.01 7.49 5.24
N TRP A 227 -11.11 7.83 6.14
CA TRP A 227 -10.23 6.87 6.83
C TRP A 227 -10.94 5.61 7.33
N ARG A 228 -12.10 5.78 7.98
CA ARG A 228 -12.86 4.66 8.55
C ARG A 228 -13.35 3.66 7.50
N ASP A 229 -13.61 4.13 6.29
CA ASP A 229 -14.09 3.31 5.18
C ASP A 229 -12.96 2.55 4.49
N LEU A 230 -11.73 3.07 4.58
CA LEU A 230 -10.57 2.58 3.82
C LEU A 230 -9.49 1.93 4.68
N ARG A 231 -9.50 2.10 6.01
CA ARG A 231 -8.46 1.53 6.89
C ARG A 231 -8.43 0.00 6.88
N GLU A 232 -9.55 -0.63 6.54
CA GLU A 232 -9.73 -2.08 6.53
C GLU A 232 -10.73 -2.45 5.45
N ILE A 233 -10.44 -3.53 4.72
CA ILE A 233 -11.30 -4.06 3.67
C ILE A 233 -11.43 -5.58 3.79
N TRP A 234 -12.53 -6.10 3.26
CA TRP A 234 -12.85 -7.53 3.26
C TRP A 234 -13.00 -8.02 1.83
N VAL A 235 -12.07 -8.88 1.41
CA VAL A 235 -11.98 -9.35 0.02
C VAL A 235 -12.39 -10.83 -0.05
N LYS A 236 -13.37 -11.14 -0.88
CA LYS A 236 -13.80 -12.51 -1.17
C LYS A 236 -13.09 -13.00 -2.43
N SER A 237 -12.40 -14.12 -2.32
CA SER A 237 -11.77 -14.79 -3.45
C SER A 237 -12.72 -15.83 -4.01
N HIS A 238 -13.26 -15.59 -5.20
CA HIS A 238 -14.03 -16.62 -5.90
C HIS A 238 -13.09 -17.72 -6.39
N GLY A 239 -13.56 -18.96 -6.33
CA GLY A 239 -12.72 -20.13 -6.53
C GLY A 239 -13.43 -21.24 -7.28
N VAL A 240 -12.64 -22.15 -7.85
CA VAL A 240 -13.13 -23.41 -8.39
C VAL A 240 -12.75 -24.50 -7.40
N LYS A 241 -13.75 -25.14 -6.80
CA LYS A 241 -13.55 -26.22 -5.82
C LYS A 241 -13.68 -27.57 -6.50
N GLU A 242 -12.89 -28.52 -6.02
CA GLU A 242 -13.08 -29.93 -6.37
C GLU A 242 -14.27 -30.48 -5.58
N VAL A 243 -15.24 -31.02 -6.31
CA VAL A 243 -16.48 -31.59 -5.79
C VAL A 243 -16.59 -33.00 -6.35
N GLN A 244 -16.77 -33.96 -5.46
CA GLN A 244 -17.02 -35.35 -5.85
C GLN A 244 -18.45 -35.47 -6.34
N ASP A 245 -18.65 -35.98 -7.55
CA ASP A 245 -19.98 -36.27 -8.08
C ASP A 245 -20.56 -37.55 -7.45
N GLU A 246 -21.84 -37.83 -7.76
CA GLU A 246 -22.57 -39.00 -7.26
C GLU A 246 -21.93 -40.34 -7.64
N ASN A 247 -21.05 -40.35 -8.66
CA ASN A 247 -20.33 -41.53 -9.13
C ASN A 247 -18.91 -41.63 -8.55
N GLY A 248 -18.56 -40.77 -7.59
CA GLY A 248 -17.24 -40.74 -6.97
C GLY A 248 -16.16 -40.04 -7.81
N ARG A 249 -16.48 -39.44 -8.97
CA ARG A 249 -15.52 -38.73 -9.82
C ARG A 249 -15.31 -37.31 -9.30
N VAL A 250 -14.06 -36.88 -9.26
CA VAL A 250 -13.71 -35.51 -8.88
C VAL A 250 -14.00 -34.59 -10.06
N THR A 251 -14.99 -33.71 -9.89
CA THR A 251 -15.31 -32.63 -10.83
C THR A 251 -14.92 -31.29 -10.23
N ARG A 252 -14.76 -30.26 -11.06
CA ARG A 252 -14.45 -28.91 -10.62
C ARG A 252 -15.67 -28.02 -10.80
N ARG A 253 -16.21 -27.48 -9.70
CA ARG A 253 -17.35 -26.56 -9.72
C ARG A 253 -16.92 -25.16 -9.26
N TYR A 254 -17.46 -24.16 -9.93
CA TYR A 254 -17.28 -22.77 -9.53
C TYR A 254 -18.08 -22.51 -8.25
N ASP A 255 -17.42 -21.93 -7.25
CA ASP A 255 -18.03 -21.54 -5.98
C ASP A 255 -18.31 -20.04 -6.00
N GLU A 256 -19.57 -19.71 -6.25
CA GLU A 256 -20.08 -18.34 -6.26
C GLU A 256 -20.09 -17.69 -4.88
N THR A 257 -19.99 -18.47 -3.80
CA THR A 257 -20.01 -17.92 -2.44
C THR A 257 -18.71 -17.20 -2.08
N GLY A 258 -17.61 -17.48 -2.79
CA GLY A 258 -16.33 -16.81 -2.61
C GLY A 258 -15.59 -17.14 -1.31
N GLY A 259 -16.05 -18.16 -0.58
CA GLY A 259 -15.51 -18.52 0.72
C GLY A 259 -15.65 -17.42 1.79
N PRO A 260 -15.04 -17.61 2.98
CA PRO A 260 -14.99 -16.56 3.98
C PRO A 260 -14.15 -15.38 3.47
N PRO A 261 -14.62 -14.13 3.64
CA PRO A 261 -13.86 -12.97 3.21
C PRO A 261 -12.54 -12.87 3.99
N LYS A 262 -11.47 -12.50 3.29
CA LYS A 262 -10.17 -12.24 3.87
C LYS A 262 -10.05 -10.78 4.26
N ARG A 263 -9.55 -10.55 5.47
CA ARG A 263 -9.37 -9.22 6.03
C ARG A 263 -8.03 -8.65 5.59
N TYR A 264 -8.05 -7.44 5.05
CA TYR A 264 -6.86 -6.68 4.75
C TYR A 264 -6.88 -5.35 5.50
N ILE A 265 -5.75 -4.96 6.05
CA ILE A 265 -5.56 -3.69 6.78
C ILE A 265 -4.65 -2.77 5.99
N LEU A 266 -4.89 -1.48 6.06
CA LEU A 266 -4.08 -0.50 5.37
C LEU A 266 -2.67 -0.44 5.96
N LEU A 267 -1.66 -0.56 5.11
CA LEU A 267 -0.24 -0.58 5.44
C LEU A 267 0.44 0.75 5.09
N ALA A 268 0.03 1.39 4.00
CA ALA A 268 0.48 2.73 3.63
C ALA A 268 -0.59 3.49 2.86
N THR A 269 -0.62 4.80 3.03
CA THR A 269 -1.40 5.75 2.24
C THR A 269 -0.45 6.76 1.64
N VAL A 270 -0.56 7.01 0.34
CA VAL A 270 0.29 7.98 -0.35
C VAL A 270 -0.57 8.98 -1.07
N TYR A 271 -0.49 10.23 -0.64
CA TYR A 271 -1.07 11.37 -1.33
C TYR A 271 -0.23 11.74 -2.55
N LEU A 272 -0.84 11.75 -3.73
CA LEU A 272 -0.18 12.03 -5.00
C LEU A 272 -0.24 13.52 -5.35
N GLY A 273 0.45 14.33 -4.54
CA GLY A 273 0.51 15.79 -4.67
C GLY A 273 1.08 16.28 -6.00
N ALA A 274 1.90 15.48 -6.69
CA ALA A 274 2.54 15.87 -7.95
C ALA A 274 1.53 16.29 -9.03
N TRP A 275 0.30 15.75 -9.01
CA TRP A 275 -0.79 16.11 -9.93
C TRP A 275 -1.30 17.55 -9.73
N LYS A 276 -1.04 18.14 -8.57
CA LYS A 276 -1.36 19.53 -8.22
C LYS A 276 -0.10 20.41 -8.11
N GLY A 277 1.06 19.89 -8.50
CA GLY A 277 2.34 20.59 -8.33
C GLY A 277 2.84 20.62 -6.88
N GLU A 278 2.30 19.77 -6.02
CA GLU A 278 2.72 19.61 -4.63
C GLU A 278 3.68 18.41 -4.47
N THR A 279 4.32 18.29 -3.31
CA THR A 279 5.13 17.11 -2.98
C THR A 279 4.23 15.93 -2.62
N ASP A 280 4.58 14.73 -3.10
CA ASP A 280 3.91 13.50 -2.69
C ASP A 280 4.16 13.24 -1.19
N ARG A 281 3.12 12.78 -0.46
CA ARG A 281 3.21 12.57 0.99
C ARG A 281 2.77 11.17 1.38
N ILE A 282 3.48 10.56 2.32
CA ILE A 282 3.21 9.20 2.81
C ILE A 282 2.72 9.21 4.26
N ARG A 283 1.85 8.26 4.55
CA ARG A 283 1.48 7.82 5.90
C ARG A 283 1.66 6.31 5.96
N LEU A 284 2.42 5.81 6.93
CA LEU A 284 2.66 4.38 7.12
C LEU A 284 1.89 3.86 8.34
N TYR A 285 1.53 2.58 8.31
CA TYR A 285 0.86 1.90 9.41
C TYR A 285 1.54 0.59 9.74
N GLY A 286 1.48 0.18 11.00
CA GLY A 286 2.05 -1.05 11.52
C GLY A 286 1.20 -2.27 11.21
N VAL A 287 1.64 -3.42 11.72
CA VAL A 287 0.94 -4.71 11.57
C VAL A 287 -0.41 -4.75 12.30
N ASP A 288 -0.61 -3.83 13.22
CA ASP A 288 -1.81 -3.60 14.03
C ASP A 288 -2.73 -2.52 13.44
N GLY A 289 -2.31 -1.87 12.33
CA GLY A 289 -2.99 -0.71 11.75
C GLY A 289 -2.69 0.61 12.46
N GLY A 290 -1.82 0.62 13.48
CA GLY A 290 -1.39 1.82 14.18
C GLY A 290 -0.48 2.69 13.30
N TYR A 291 -0.52 4.01 13.48
CA TYR A 291 0.34 4.93 12.72
C TYR A 291 1.83 4.72 13.07
N VAL A 292 2.68 4.63 12.03
CA VAL A 292 4.14 4.57 12.19
C VAL A 292 4.71 5.99 12.03
N MET A 293 5.25 6.51 13.13
CA MET A 293 5.90 7.82 13.13
C MET A 293 7.25 7.75 12.41
N LEU A 294 7.38 8.53 11.34
CA LEU A 294 8.64 8.65 10.62
C LEU A 294 9.61 9.63 11.31
N PRO A 295 10.93 9.46 11.16
CA PRO A 295 11.91 10.41 11.68
C PRO A 295 11.69 11.83 11.12
N ARG A 296 12.14 12.85 11.86
CA ARG A 296 12.00 14.27 11.46
C ARG A 296 12.58 14.58 10.07
N ASP A 297 13.62 13.87 9.66
CA ASP A 297 14.25 14.08 8.34
C ASP A 297 13.31 13.69 7.18
N ALA A 298 12.26 12.91 7.44
CA ALA A 298 11.24 12.55 6.46
C ALA A 298 10.10 13.57 6.35
N LEU A 299 10.03 14.61 7.20
CA LEU A 299 8.95 15.61 7.20
C LEU A 299 8.58 16.18 5.82
N PRO A 300 9.50 16.39 4.86
CA PRO A 300 9.12 16.91 3.55
C PRO A 300 8.21 15.99 2.72
N TYR A 301 8.20 14.69 3.00
CA TYR A 301 7.36 13.70 2.32
C TYR A 301 6.55 12.83 3.30
N ALA A 302 6.70 13.02 4.60
CA ALA A 302 5.82 12.45 5.62
C ALA A 302 4.66 13.42 5.86
N GLY A 303 3.42 12.91 5.92
CA GLY A 303 2.27 13.78 6.11
C GLY A 303 1.20 13.21 7.02
N ILE A 304 0.91 13.94 8.10
CA ILE A 304 -0.24 13.75 9.00
C ILE A 304 -1.23 14.92 8.92
N GLU A 305 -0.90 15.94 8.14
CA GLU A 305 -1.66 17.19 8.03
C GLU A 305 -2.74 17.18 6.93
N TRP A 306 -2.97 16.01 6.31
CA TRP A 306 -3.96 15.82 5.26
C TRP A 306 -4.94 14.73 5.64
N SER A 307 -6.19 14.84 5.21
CA SER A 307 -7.22 13.83 5.45
C SER A 307 -7.38 12.95 4.22
N LEU A 308 -7.60 11.65 4.43
CA LEU A 308 -7.93 10.74 3.35
C LEU A 308 -9.37 11.01 2.88
N GLY A 309 -9.55 11.14 1.56
CA GLY A 309 -10.86 11.40 0.96
C GLY A 309 -11.15 12.87 0.69
N SER A 310 -10.14 13.72 0.52
CA SER A 310 -10.38 15.06 -0.01
C SER A 310 -10.81 14.99 -1.47
N SER A 311 -11.78 15.82 -1.87
CA SER A 311 -12.33 15.78 -3.24
C SER A 311 -11.28 16.21 -4.28
N GLY A 312 -11.21 15.47 -5.39
CA GLY A 312 -10.24 15.71 -6.46
C GLY A 312 -8.80 15.30 -6.14
N ASP A 313 -8.54 14.79 -4.93
CA ASP A 313 -7.26 14.20 -4.58
C ASP A 313 -7.13 12.76 -5.05
N LYS A 314 -5.88 12.32 -5.20
CA LYS A 314 -5.52 10.99 -5.66
C LYS A 314 -4.59 10.34 -4.67
N TYR A 315 -4.81 9.06 -4.45
CA TYR A 315 -4.06 8.31 -3.46
C TYR A 315 -3.62 6.96 -4.02
N LEU A 316 -2.42 6.53 -3.65
CA LEU A 316 -2.07 5.12 -3.67
C LEU A 316 -2.27 4.54 -2.27
N LEU A 317 -3.09 3.51 -2.18
CA LEU A 317 -3.38 2.78 -0.96
C LEU A 317 -2.73 1.41 -1.05
N TYR A 318 -2.01 1.03 -0.01
CA TYR A 318 -1.40 -0.29 0.09
C TYR A 318 -1.98 -1.01 1.28
N TYR A 319 -2.51 -2.19 1.04
CA TYR A 319 -3.12 -3.05 2.03
C TYR A 319 -2.26 -4.28 2.25
N ARG A 320 -2.29 -4.83 3.46
CA ARG A 320 -1.70 -6.13 3.79
C ARG A 320 -2.76 -7.10 4.29
N LEU A 321 -2.53 -8.39 4.04
CA LEU A 321 -3.34 -9.44 4.65
C LEU A 321 -3.17 -9.38 6.19
N ALA A 322 -4.31 -9.34 6.90
CA ALA A 322 -4.33 -9.34 8.34
C ALA A 322 -4.21 -10.78 8.86
N THR A 323 -3.16 -11.06 9.62
CA THR A 323 -2.94 -12.35 10.29
C THR A 323 -3.45 -12.38 11.72
N LEU A 324 -3.73 -11.20 12.30
CA LEU A 324 -4.23 -11.03 13.66
C LEU A 324 -5.72 -10.69 13.67
N ALA A 325 -6.41 -11.15 14.73
CA ALA A 325 -7.79 -10.77 15.00
C ALA A 325 -7.91 -9.23 15.16
N PRO A 326 -9.08 -8.62 14.90
CA PRO A 326 -9.28 -7.20 15.11
C PRO A 326 -8.98 -6.85 16.58
N PRO A 327 -8.13 -5.84 16.86
CA PRO A 327 -7.92 -5.42 18.24
C PRO A 327 -9.25 -4.97 18.84
N ALA A 328 -9.68 -5.61 19.92
CA ALA A 328 -10.88 -5.20 20.64
C ALA A 328 -10.66 -3.79 21.19
N GLY A 329 -11.40 -2.80 20.65
CA GLY A 329 -11.36 -1.41 21.14
C GLY A 329 -10.21 -0.54 20.60
N GLY A 330 -9.55 -0.91 19.49
CA GLY A 330 -8.53 -0.04 18.86
C GLY A 330 -9.09 1.34 18.47
N PRO A 331 -8.29 2.43 18.55
CA PRO A 331 -8.77 3.78 18.31
C PRO A 331 -9.24 3.93 16.86
N GLY A 332 -10.56 3.99 16.67
CA GLY A 332 -11.18 4.13 15.37
C GLY A 332 -11.09 5.53 14.77
N LEU A 333 -10.05 6.29 15.10
CA LEU A 333 -9.88 7.70 14.76
C LEU A 333 -8.76 7.86 13.73
N GLU A 334 -8.98 8.76 12.77
CA GLU A 334 -7.94 9.16 11.83
C GLU A 334 -6.90 10.00 12.57
N PHE A 335 -5.62 9.68 12.40
CA PHE A 335 -4.53 10.50 12.93
C PHE A 335 -4.35 11.71 12.03
N VAL A 336 -4.97 12.83 12.41
CA VAL A 336 -4.69 14.15 11.86
C VAL A 336 -4.00 14.95 12.96
N VAL A 337 -2.70 15.18 12.82
CA VAL A 337 -1.99 16.11 13.72
C VAL A 337 -1.82 17.39 12.93
N HIS A 338 -2.56 18.42 13.34
CA HIS A 338 -2.23 19.76 12.92
C HIS A 338 -0.94 20.18 13.64
N PRO A 339 0.08 20.68 12.93
CA PRO A 339 1.25 21.22 13.59
C PRO A 339 0.75 22.32 14.53
N LYS A 340 1.22 22.33 15.79
CA LYS A 340 1.03 23.50 16.66
C LYS A 340 1.52 24.69 15.85
N SER A 341 0.65 25.66 15.61
CA SER A 341 0.99 26.90 14.91
C SER A 341 2.34 27.37 15.43
N VAL A 342 3.35 27.39 14.55
CA VAL A 342 4.62 28.03 14.88
C VAL A 342 4.24 29.47 15.20
N PRO A 343 4.43 29.97 16.43
CA PRO A 343 4.09 31.34 16.74
C PRO A 343 4.90 32.21 15.78
N SER A 344 4.19 32.92 14.91
CA SER A 344 4.72 33.91 13.98
C SER A 344 5.20 35.14 14.76
N ASN A 345 6.23 34.96 15.58
CA ASN A 345 7.01 36.01 16.21
C ASN A 345 8.45 35.95 15.69
N LEU A 346 8.60 36.08 14.37
CA LEU A 346 9.76 36.75 13.77
C LEU A 346 9.31 38.17 13.42
N GLY A 347 8.93 38.90 14.47
CA GLY A 347 8.77 40.34 14.45
C GLY A 347 10.13 41.00 14.58
N VAL A 348 10.43 41.83 13.61
CA VAL A 348 11.59 42.70 13.50
C VAL A 348 11.83 43.50 14.79
N GLY A 349 13.05 43.42 15.32
CA GLY A 349 13.81 44.46 16.04
C GLY A 349 13.13 45.30 17.13
N SER A 350 13.50 45.06 18.39
CA SER A 350 13.77 46.14 19.36
C SER A 350 14.62 45.58 20.50
N ASN A 351 15.76 46.23 20.75
CA ASN A 351 16.68 46.00 21.85
C ASN A 351 15.96 46.00 23.21
N ILE A 352 16.38 45.14 24.14
CA ILE A 352 16.72 45.41 25.55
C ILE A 352 17.39 44.13 26.13
N LEU A 353 18.54 44.34 26.78
CA LEU A 353 19.40 43.36 27.47
C LEU A 353 18.98 43.25 28.97
N PRO A 354 19.56 42.35 29.80
CA PRO A 354 18.84 41.24 30.44
C PRO A 354 18.67 41.40 31.96
N THR A 355 17.81 40.58 32.56
CA THR A 355 17.93 40.23 33.98
C THR A 355 17.63 38.75 34.21
N ALA A 356 18.53 38.15 35.00
CA ALA A 356 18.58 36.76 35.41
C ALA A 356 17.36 36.30 36.22
N GLY A 357 17.09 35.00 36.21
CA GLY A 357 16.14 34.35 37.11
C GLY A 357 16.15 32.84 36.91
N LEU A 358 16.72 32.15 37.90
CA LEU A 358 16.85 30.72 38.07
C LEU A 358 15.51 29.98 38.24
N ASP A 359 15.62 28.66 38.05
CA ASP A 359 14.84 27.57 38.65
C ASP A 359 13.52 27.08 38.04
N SER A 360 13.55 25.78 37.73
CA SER A 360 12.63 24.75 38.28
C SER A 360 12.14 23.78 37.23
N LEU A 361 12.75 22.59 37.25
CA LEU A 361 12.23 21.32 36.76
C LEU A 361 10.84 21.05 37.35
N ALA A 362 9.90 20.61 36.51
CA ALA A 362 8.73 19.84 36.96
C ALA A 362 8.28 18.89 35.83
N VAL A 363 8.44 17.60 36.13
CA VAL A 363 7.81 16.46 35.47
C VAL A 363 6.33 16.44 35.87
N PRO A 364 5.38 16.09 34.99
CA PRO A 364 4.08 15.63 35.44
C PRO A 364 3.94 14.11 35.33
N GLU A 365 3.44 13.57 36.43
CA GLU A 365 3.18 12.20 36.79
C GLU A 365 2.10 11.52 35.94
N LEU A 366 2.23 10.19 35.89
CA LEU A 366 1.23 9.21 35.49
C LEU A 366 0.05 9.22 36.47
N CYS A 367 -1.17 9.35 35.94
CA CYS A 367 -2.40 9.02 36.68
C CYS A 367 -2.96 7.67 36.20
N THR A 368 -2.86 6.67 37.07
CA THR A 368 -3.62 5.42 37.09
C THR A 368 -4.92 5.60 37.89
N THR A 369 -6.04 5.11 37.37
CA THR A 369 -7.19 4.56 38.14
C THR A 369 -8.15 3.89 37.14
N ASN A 370 -8.29 2.56 37.14
CA ASN A 370 -9.12 1.69 37.98
C ASN A 370 -10.59 1.53 37.52
N VAL A 371 -10.85 0.34 36.97
CA VAL A 371 -11.92 -0.64 37.28
C VAL A 371 -13.33 -0.12 37.64
N GLY A 372 -14.30 -0.50 36.82
CA GLY A 372 -15.72 -0.51 37.15
C GLY A 372 -16.53 -1.40 36.20
N LEU A 373 -16.71 -2.67 36.58
CA LEU A 373 -17.77 -3.57 36.06
C LEU A 373 -19.15 -3.05 36.51
N PRO A 374 -20.23 -3.36 35.76
CA PRO A 374 -21.10 -4.42 36.29
C PRO A 374 -21.70 -5.38 35.25
N LEU A 375 -22.16 -6.51 35.80
CA LEU A 375 -22.84 -7.65 35.19
C LEU A 375 -24.21 -7.32 34.56
N ALA A 376 -24.45 -8.00 33.44
CA ALA A 376 -25.63 -8.79 33.03
C ALA A 376 -27.06 -8.31 33.34
N LEU A 377 -27.89 -8.29 32.28
CA LEU A 377 -29.26 -8.83 32.33
C LEU A 377 -29.68 -9.38 30.95
N ARG A 378 -30.04 -10.67 30.94
CA ARG A 378 -30.76 -11.38 29.88
C ARG A 378 -32.20 -10.84 29.78
N THR A 379 -32.76 -10.78 28.57
CA THR A 379 -34.14 -11.28 28.30
C THR A 379 -34.44 -11.42 26.80
N THR A 380 -34.73 -12.68 26.42
CA THR A 380 -35.78 -13.17 25.51
C THR A 380 -36.13 -12.46 24.18
N ALA A 381 -36.01 -13.22 23.10
CA ALA A 381 -36.68 -13.04 21.81
C ALA A 381 -38.23 -13.09 21.92
N PRO A 382 -38.94 -12.71 20.84
CA PRO A 382 -39.48 -13.77 19.99
C PRO A 382 -39.42 -13.53 18.47
N SER A 383 -39.47 -14.68 17.80
CA SER A 383 -39.64 -14.97 16.39
C SER A 383 -40.92 -14.37 15.77
N THR A 384 -40.83 -13.92 14.52
CA THR A 384 -41.96 -14.01 13.58
C THR A 384 -41.48 -14.23 12.14
N LEU A 385 -41.92 -15.35 11.57
CA LEU A 385 -41.90 -15.69 10.15
C LEU A 385 -42.73 -14.70 9.32
N ALA A 386 -42.26 -14.37 8.11
CA ALA A 386 -43.12 -14.08 6.96
C ALA A 386 -42.32 -14.18 5.63
N GLN A 387 -42.56 -15.25 4.89
CA GLN A 387 -42.63 -15.32 3.42
C GLN A 387 -44.02 -15.94 3.12
N PRO A 388 -44.57 -15.97 1.88
CA PRO A 388 -44.05 -15.52 0.58
C PRO A 388 -45.08 -14.69 -0.24
N THR A 389 -44.68 -14.12 -1.38
CA THR A 389 -45.56 -14.06 -2.57
C THR A 389 -44.74 -13.81 -3.85
N ALA A 390 -44.91 -14.71 -4.81
CA ALA A 390 -44.63 -14.49 -6.23
C ALA A 390 -45.76 -13.67 -6.87
N PRO A 391 -45.51 -13.07 -8.05
CA PRO A 391 -46.29 -13.42 -9.23
C PRO A 391 -45.33 -13.78 -10.38
N GLY A 392 -45.59 -14.79 -11.20
CA GLY A 392 -46.82 -14.91 -11.99
C GLY A 392 -46.45 -14.59 -13.44
N SER A 393 -46.12 -15.64 -14.18
CA SER A 393 -46.06 -15.67 -15.64
C SER A 393 -47.39 -15.23 -16.27
N GLU A 394 -47.37 -14.52 -17.39
CA GLU A 394 -48.15 -14.86 -18.60
C GLU A 394 -48.06 -13.85 -19.77
N TYR A 395 -48.02 -14.41 -20.99
CA TYR A 395 -48.38 -13.89 -22.33
C TYR A 395 -47.64 -12.67 -22.93
N GLY A 396 -47.30 -12.57 -24.22
CA GLY A 396 -47.57 -13.35 -25.46
C GLY A 396 -46.62 -12.83 -26.57
N LYS A 397 -46.17 -13.68 -27.50
CA LYS A 397 -46.65 -13.79 -28.91
C LYS A 397 -46.58 -12.52 -29.78
N ASP A 398 -46.00 -12.75 -30.97
CA ASP A 398 -46.18 -12.04 -32.25
C ASP A 398 -45.43 -10.71 -32.48
N GLN A 399 -44.22 -10.79 -33.05
CA GLN A 399 -43.87 -10.42 -34.45
C GLN A 399 -42.35 -10.35 -34.67
#